data_AF-A0A855Y3M0-F1
#
_entry.id   AF-A0A855Y3M0-F1
#
_cell.length_a   1.000
_cell.length_b   1.000
_cell.length_c   1.000
_cell.angle_alpha   90.00
_cell.angle_beta   90.00
_cell.angle_gamma   90.00
#
_symmetry.space_group_name_H-M   'P 1'
#
loop_
_entity.id
_entity.type
_entity.pdbx_description
1 polymer ?
#
loop_
_entity_poly.entity_id
_entity_poly.type
_entity_poly.pdbx_seq_one_letter_code
_entity_poly.pdbx_strand_id
1 'polypeptide(L)'
;MSTGKWLNVLAAGCLSMVLIVSGCASKTPQTATQRPNKTAEQEQNKPAETADHSATKARTVITTDGEVDDMNSVIRFLLYSNEMDLAGIVLTSSVYHYAGDEEAGIQPFRWTGTQWVYDMIDAYGEIYPNLSKHAEGYPEPEQLRKMTKIGNISDKGEMAKETEGSEFLETLFLDDDSRDLIVQTWGGTNTTARALKSIEEKYKDTAEWETIRKKVSDKLVLYIILDQDDSYNDYIAKNWPDIRILNDQSNFWHFAYAWKFHTEEVNSKLHGDWMVKNILDGHGKLLDMYATMGDGKMIEGELDEEQRGSTEYLKKNPQYDKYDFISEGDSPSFFYLIDNGLRSMEDPSYGGWGGRFGVVNDKLFRNNVLDYDPYTKRYEAEYSLMRWFDDIQNDFAARADWAVADTFEGANHNPTLTIKEGLDLSVSPGEKVTLHAEGQDPDGDQLTYKWWRYFEADTYKDSNVQEEKVQPEMAGDLQLGLHRELAKGEKLDTIQLADSDTNAVTFTVPDDAKSGDTIHIVAEVHDDGEHQLKHYQRVILTVK
;
A
#
# COMPACT_ATOMS: atom_id res chain seq x y z
N MET A 1 -21.62 -17.62 -12.24
CA MET A 1 -21.69 -18.13 -13.64
C MET A 1 -20.30 -17.94 -14.27
N SER A 2 -19.69 -19.03 -14.73
CA SER A 2 -18.50 -19.08 -15.61
C SER A 2 -17.19 -18.39 -15.17
N THR A 3 -16.58 -18.82 -14.08
CA THR A 3 -15.14 -18.58 -13.75
C THR A 3 -14.17 -19.25 -14.75
N GLY A 4 -14.64 -20.24 -15.51
CA GLY A 4 -13.79 -21.05 -16.41
C GLY A 4 -13.42 -20.44 -17.77
N LYS A 5 -13.81 -19.19 -18.08
CA LYS A 5 -13.47 -18.56 -19.37
C LYS A 5 -12.23 -17.66 -19.32
N TRP A 6 -11.81 -17.21 -18.16
CA TRP A 6 -10.67 -16.29 -18.02
C TRP A 6 -9.33 -17.02 -17.99
N LEU A 7 -9.24 -18.19 -17.35
CA LEU A 7 -7.97 -18.94 -17.25
C LEU A 7 -7.35 -19.37 -18.59
N ASN A 8 -8.15 -19.60 -19.65
CA ASN A 8 -7.64 -20.15 -20.90
C ASN A 8 -7.17 -19.11 -21.93
N VAL A 9 -7.39 -17.82 -21.70
CA VAL A 9 -6.92 -16.74 -22.60
C VAL A 9 -5.63 -16.10 -22.08
N LEU A 10 -5.33 -16.21 -20.78
CA LEU A 10 -4.22 -15.52 -20.12
C LEU A 10 -2.87 -16.23 -20.15
N ALA A 11 -2.84 -17.54 -20.45
CA ALA A 11 -1.57 -18.28 -20.49
C ALA A 11 -0.62 -17.83 -21.62
N ALA A 12 -1.07 -17.03 -22.60
CA ALA A 12 -0.30 -16.75 -23.81
C ALA A 12 0.05 -15.27 -24.09
N GLY A 13 -0.42 -14.31 -23.29
CA GLY A 13 -0.31 -12.87 -23.64
C GLY A 13 0.39 -11.97 -22.62
N CYS A 14 -0.13 -11.89 -21.39
CA CYS A 14 0.25 -10.81 -20.46
C CYS A 14 1.22 -11.19 -19.35
N LEU A 15 1.15 -12.42 -18.83
CA LEU A 15 2.13 -12.89 -17.84
C LEU A 15 3.25 -13.74 -18.47
N SER A 16 3.05 -14.22 -19.70
CA SER A 16 4.01 -15.11 -20.39
C SER A 16 5.24 -14.41 -20.98
N MET A 17 5.29 -13.07 -21.03
CA MET A 17 6.46 -12.32 -21.54
C MET A 17 7.29 -11.61 -20.48
N VAL A 18 6.80 -11.49 -19.23
CA VAL A 18 7.66 -11.22 -18.05
C VAL A 18 8.64 -12.39 -17.78
N LEU A 19 8.46 -13.51 -18.49
CA LEU A 19 9.09 -14.81 -18.24
C LEU A 19 10.38 -15.10 -19.05
N ILE A 20 11.19 -14.10 -19.42
CA ILE A 20 12.50 -14.38 -20.02
C ILE A 20 13.66 -13.86 -19.15
N VAL A 21 14.19 -14.81 -18.37
CA VAL A 21 15.52 -14.91 -17.73
C VAL A 21 15.67 -14.36 -16.31
N SER A 22 15.46 -15.24 -15.32
CA SER A 22 16.54 -15.76 -14.46
C SER A 22 15.98 -16.83 -13.53
N GLY A 23 16.55 -18.03 -13.57
CA GLY A 23 16.18 -19.12 -12.68
C GLY A 23 16.65 -18.87 -11.25
N CYS A 24 15.82 -18.21 -10.44
CA CYS A 24 15.84 -18.34 -9.00
C CYS A 24 14.62 -19.17 -8.58
N ALA A 25 14.79 -20.49 -8.60
CA ALA A 25 13.80 -21.40 -8.03
C ALA A 25 13.76 -21.21 -6.51
N SER A 26 12.87 -20.36 -6.01
CA SER A 26 12.47 -20.37 -4.61
C SER A 26 11.81 -21.71 -4.32
N LYS A 27 12.48 -22.56 -3.54
CA LYS A 27 11.87 -23.79 -3.03
C LYS A 27 10.65 -23.42 -2.22
N THR A 28 9.51 -24.04 -2.55
CA THR A 28 8.26 -23.99 -1.80
C THR A 28 8.54 -24.17 -0.30
N PRO A 29 8.15 -23.22 0.57
CA PRO A 29 8.23 -23.45 2.00
C PRO A 29 7.25 -24.57 2.37
N GLN A 30 7.76 -25.61 3.03
CA GLN A 30 6.92 -26.65 3.60
C GLN A 30 5.93 -26.01 4.58
N THR A 31 4.65 -26.33 4.38
CA THR A 31 3.56 -26.08 5.33
C THR A 31 3.99 -26.34 6.77
N ALA A 32 3.96 -25.30 7.59
CA ALA A 32 4.19 -25.39 9.02
C ALA A 32 3.15 -26.34 9.64
N THR A 33 3.61 -27.47 10.15
CA THR A 33 2.79 -28.39 10.92
C THR A 33 2.63 -27.83 12.33
N GLN A 34 1.39 -27.54 12.72
CA GLN A 34 1.02 -27.14 14.07
C GLN A 34 1.56 -28.16 15.09
N ARG A 35 2.34 -27.66 16.07
CA ARG A 35 2.58 -28.36 17.34
C ARG A 35 1.97 -27.53 18.48
N PRO A 36 1.41 -28.18 19.51
CA PRO A 36 0.61 -27.50 20.52
C PRO A 36 1.46 -26.62 21.44
N ASN A 37 0.95 -25.42 21.71
CA ASN A 37 1.51 -24.46 22.67
C ASN A 37 1.70 -25.09 24.05
N LYS A 38 2.92 -25.03 24.56
CA LYS A 38 3.19 -25.13 26.00
C LYS A 38 3.20 -23.71 26.57
N THR A 39 2.44 -23.55 27.63
CA THR A 39 2.27 -22.36 28.45
C THR A 39 3.61 -21.77 28.87
N ALA A 40 3.89 -20.54 28.45
CA ALA A 40 4.89 -19.67 29.07
C ALA A 40 4.14 -18.67 29.96
N GLU A 41 4.52 -18.61 31.23
CA GLU A 41 3.95 -17.69 32.22
C GLU A 41 4.26 -16.25 31.81
N GLN A 42 3.20 -15.44 31.68
CA GLN A 42 3.28 -14.01 31.39
C GLN A 42 3.65 -13.24 32.68
N GLU A 43 4.79 -12.55 32.66
CA GLU A 43 5.04 -11.45 33.59
C GLU A 43 4.14 -10.26 33.21
N GLN A 44 3.48 -9.70 34.23
CA GLN A 44 2.53 -8.60 34.12
C GLN A 44 3.21 -7.31 33.64
N ASN A 45 2.92 -6.89 32.41
CA ASN A 45 3.24 -5.54 31.93
C ASN A 45 2.22 -4.52 32.45
N LYS A 46 2.75 -3.40 32.96
CA LYS A 46 2.00 -2.23 33.41
C LYS A 46 1.23 -1.57 32.25
N PRO A 47 0.11 -0.87 32.52
CA PRO A 47 -0.62 -0.12 31.51
C PRO A 47 0.26 0.99 30.95
N ALA A 48 0.37 1.06 29.62
CA ALA A 48 0.98 2.18 28.92
C ALA A 48 0.16 3.46 29.16
N GLU A 49 0.84 4.56 29.44
CA GLU A 49 0.23 5.89 29.52
C GLU A 49 -0.37 6.26 28.16
N THR A 50 -1.60 6.77 28.20
CA THR A 50 -2.35 7.29 27.05
C THR A 50 -1.56 8.42 26.39
N ALA A 51 -1.00 8.16 25.21
CA ALA A 51 -0.36 9.17 24.38
C ALA A 51 -1.42 10.06 23.73
N ASP A 52 -1.12 11.36 23.68
CA ASP A 52 -1.90 12.39 23.02
C ASP A 52 -1.82 12.15 21.49
N HIS A 53 -2.89 11.62 20.88
CA HIS A 53 -2.94 11.26 19.46
C HIS A 53 -3.19 12.49 18.57
N SER A 54 -2.26 13.44 18.51
CA SER A 54 -2.09 14.18 17.25
C SER A 54 -1.27 13.27 16.34
N ALA A 55 -1.91 12.56 15.42
CA ALA A 55 -1.21 11.68 14.50
C ALA A 55 -0.16 12.50 13.75
N THR A 56 1.11 12.16 13.96
CA THR A 56 2.22 12.77 13.23
C THR A 56 2.30 12.08 11.87
N LYS A 57 2.40 12.85 10.78
CA LYS A 57 2.47 12.29 9.42
C LYS A 57 3.59 11.25 9.31
N ALA A 58 3.32 10.20 8.54
CA ALA A 58 4.28 9.15 8.27
C ALA A 58 5.53 9.74 7.61
N ARG A 59 6.70 9.50 8.20
CA ARG A 59 7.96 9.89 7.57
C ARG A 59 8.38 8.78 6.60
N THR A 60 8.60 9.12 5.33
CA THR A 60 8.82 8.11 4.30
C THR A 60 9.85 8.51 3.25
N VAL A 61 10.53 7.52 2.67
CA VAL A 61 11.40 7.68 1.50
C VAL A 61 11.02 6.63 0.46
N ILE A 62 10.93 7.04 -0.81
CA ILE A 62 10.60 6.15 -1.92
C ILE A 62 11.90 5.69 -2.59
N THR A 63 12.05 4.39 -2.82
CA THR A 63 13.07 3.84 -3.71
C THR A 63 12.39 3.16 -4.90
N THR A 64 12.58 3.69 -6.10
CA THR A 64 11.82 3.35 -7.32
C THR A 64 12.76 3.04 -8.47
N ASP A 65 12.49 1.99 -9.25
CA ASP A 65 13.28 1.64 -10.42
C ASP A 65 12.77 2.27 -11.71
N GLY A 66 11.53 2.76 -11.73
CA GLY A 66 11.06 3.68 -12.78
C GLY A 66 10.46 2.97 -14.00
N GLU A 67 9.76 1.86 -13.78
CA GLU A 67 8.84 1.33 -14.78
C GLU A 67 7.63 2.27 -14.97
N VAL A 68 6.77 1.96 -15.95
CA VAL A 68 5.60 2.81 -16.25
C VAL A 68 4.61 2.90 -15.08
N ASP A 69 4.49 1.86 -14.25
CA ASP A 69 3.67 1.86 -13.05
C ASP A 69 4.31 2.59 -11.87
N ASP A 70 5.63 2.56 -11.71
CA ASP A 70 6.31 3.49 -10.81
C ASP A 70 6.03 4.94 -11.19
N MET A 71 6.12 5.26 -12.48
CA MET A 71 5.87 6.62 -13.00
C MET A 71 4.45 7.09 -12.65
N ASN A 72 3.45 6.25 -12.86
CA ASN A 72 2.07 6.54 -12.45
C ASN A 72 1.96 6.69 -10.92
N SER A 73 2.61 5.81 -10.16
CA SER A 73 2.62 5.86 -8.69
C SER A 73 3.30 7.12 -8.16
N VAL A 74 4.37 7.62 -8.79
CA VAL A 74 4.99 8.92 -8.47
C VAL A 74 4.02 10.06 -8.75
N ILE A 75 3.36 10.07 -9.92
CA ILE A 75 2.37 11.10 -10.25
C ILE A 75 1.28 11.16 -9.19
N ARG A 76 0.69 10.00 -8.83
CA ARG A 76 -0.32 9.94 -7.78
C ARG A 76 0.26 10.36 -6.44
N PHE A 77 1.40 9.82 -6.02
CA PHE A 77 2.05 10.18 -4.75
C PHE A 77 2.23 11.70 -4.61
N LEU A 78 2.65 12.40 -5.67
CA LEU A 78 2.84 13.86 -5.62
C LEU A 78 1.53 14.60 -5.28
N LEU A 79 0.37 14.11 -5.71
CA LEU A 79 -0.94 14.65 -5.31
C LEU A 79 -1.32 14.32 -3.86
N TYR A 80 -0.72 13.27 -3.28
CA TYR A 80 -0.89 12.85 -1.88
C TYR A 80 0.25 13.28 -0.97
N SER A 81 1.23 14.01 -1.49
CA SER A 81 2.45 14.34 -0.74
C SER A 81 2.20 15.27 0.45
N ASN A 82 1.01 15.87 0.56
CA ASN A 82 0.57 16.55 1.78
C ASN A 82 0.26 15.59 2.93
N GLU A 83 -0.04 14.31 2.69
CA GLU A 83 -0.42 13.34 3.74
C GLU A 83 0.79 12.72 4.45
N MET A 84 2.00 12.87 3.89
CA MET A 84 3.22 12.25 4.39
C MET A 84 4.38 13.26 4.52
N ASP A 85 5.27 13.01 5.47
CA ASP A 85 6.55 13.70 5.56
C ASP A 85 7.55 13.00 4.63
N LEU A 86 7.53 13.36 3.34
CA LEU A 86 8.46 12.82 2.35
C LEU A 86 9.90 13.28 2.65
N ALA A 87 10.77 12.31 2.93
CA ALA A 87 12.19 12.49 3.18
C ALA A 87 13.03 12.37 1.91
N GLY A 88 12.54 11.70 0.85
CA GLY A 88 13.23 11.66 -0.44
C GLY A 88 12.63 10.70 -1.47
N ILE A 89 13.10 10.84 -2.71
CA ILE A 89 12.82 9.93 -3.83
C ILE A 89 14.17 9.47 -4.37
N VAL A 90 14.44 8.18 -4.35
CA VAL A 90 15.74 7.62 -4.74
C VAL A 90 15.54 6.63 -5.88
N LEU A 91 16.09 6.94 -7.06
CA LEU A 91 16.05 5.99 -8.16
C LEU A 91 16.97 4.80 -7.87
N THR A 92 16.49 3.59 -8.11
CA THR A 92 17.19 2.33 -7.88
C THR A 92 17.05 1.41 -9.10
N SER A 93 17.51 0.17 -9.02
CA SER A 93 17.26 -0.87 -10.03
C SER A 93 16.42 -2.01 -9.47
N SER A 94 15.87 -2.83 -10.35
CA SER A 94 15.30 -4.14 -10.02
C SER A 94 15.74 -5.20 -11.03
N VAL A 95 15.22 -6.43 -10.93
CA VAL A 95 15.34 -7.43 -11.99
C VAL A 95 14.62 -7.04 -13.29
N TYR A 96 13.68 -6.09 -13.23
CA TYR A 96 12.83 -5.68 -14.35
C TYR A 96 13.31 -4.39 -15.03
N HIS A 97 14.09 -3.55 -14.34
CA HIS A 97 14.53 -2.27 -14.89
C HIS A 97 15.89 -1.82 -14.31
N TYR A 98 16.90 -1.61 -15.18
CA TYR A 98 18.24 -1.15 -14.79
C TYR A 98 19.04 -0.52 -15.93
N ALA A 99 19.90 0.44 -15.59
CA ALA A 99 20.65 1.30 -16.50
C ALA A 99 21.80 0.62 -17.25
N GLY A 100 22.28 -0.52 -16.77
CA GLY A 100 23.49 -1.16 -17.27
C GLY A 100 24.76 -0.51 -16.72
N ASP A 101 25.90 -1.14 -17.03
CA ASP A 101 27.25 -0.67 -16.75
C ASP A 101 28.14 -1.11 -17.92
N GLU A 102 28.48 -0.18 -18.80
CA GLU A 102 29.28 -0.44 -20.00
C GLU A 102 30.68 -1.01 -19.65
N GLU A 103 31.29 -0.52 -18.57
CA GLU A 103 32.62 -0.98 -18.13
C GLU A 103 32.56 -2.42 -17.60
N ALA A 104 31.46 -2.79 -16.95
CA ALA A 104 31.19 -4.16 -16.50
C ALA A 104 30.59 -5.07 -17.60
N GLY A 105 30.30 -4.53 -18.79
CA GLY A 105 29.69 -5.26 -19.90
C GLY A 105 28.21 -5.59 -19.70
N ILE A 106 27.51 -4.85 -18.83
CA ILE A 106 26.10 -5.01 -18.52
C ILE A 106 25.30 -4.05 -19.40
N GLN A 107 24.42 -4.58 -20.24
CA GLN A 107 23.55 -3.76 -21.09
C GLN A 107 22.37 -3.23 -20.27
N PRO A 108 21.85 -2.03 -20.58
CA PRO A 108 20.59 -1.57 -20.00
C PRO A 108 19.46 -2.55 -20.31
N PHE A 109 18.53 -2.71 -19.39
CA PHE A 109 17.31 -3.49 -19.58
C PHE A 109 16.11 -2.62 -19.23
N ARG A 110 15.24 -2.40 -20.22
CA ARG A 110 14.04 -1.56 -20.14
C ARG A 110 14.26 -0.11 -19.70
N TRP A 111 15.51 0.32 -19.54
CA TRP A 111 15.89 1.57 -18.89
C TRP A 111 15.40 2.83 -19.59
N THR A 112 14.58 3.60 -18.88
CA THR A 112 13.93 4.83 -19.36
C THR A 112 14.72 6.12 -19.06
N GLY A 113 15.91 6.00 -18.49
CA GLY A 113 16.68 7.14 -18.00
C GLY A 113 16.18 7.64 -16.64
N THR A 114 16.72 8.77 -16.19
CA THR A 114 16.36 9.37 -14.88
C THR A 114 15.62 10.69 -15.03
N GLN A 115 15.49 11.23 -16.25
CA GLN A 115 14.96 12.58 -16.47
C GLN A 115 13.46 12.69 -16.15
N TRP A 116 12.72 11.59 -16.32
CA TRP A 116 11.27 11.53 -16.11
C TRP A 116 10.83 12.05 -14.73
N VAL A 117 11.58 11.72 -13.66
CA VAL A 117 11.20 12.15 -12.29
C VAL A 117 11.36 13.67 -12.14
N TYR A 118 12.37 14.24 -12.76
CA TYR A 118 12.59 15.68 -12.74
C TYR A 118 11.55 16.42 -13.57
N ASP A 119 11.16 15.86 -14.72
CA ASP A 119 10.09 16.40 -15.57
C ASP A 119 8.73 16.35 -14.85
N MET A 120 8.46 15.30 -14.07
CA MET A 120 7.29 15.21 -13.20
C MET A 120 7.33 16.23 -12.06
N ILE A 121 8.49 16.46 -11.42
CA ILE A 121 8.63 17.51 -10.40
C ILE A 121 8.42 18.91 -11.02
N ASP A 122 8.87 19.14 -12.26
CA ASP A 122 8.57 20.37 -12.98
C ASP A 122 7.06 20.54 -13.20
N ALA A 123 6.38 19.49 -13.67
CA ALA A 123 4.93 19.51 -13.89
C ALA A 123 4.15 19.68 -12.57
N TYR A 124 4.60 19.05 -11.48
CA TYR A 124 4.09 19.28 -10.13
C TYR A 124 4.24 20.74 -9.70
N GLY A 125 5.38 21.37 -10.00
CA GLY A 125 5.59 22.79 -9.71
C GLY A 125 4.62 23.74 -10.41
N GLU A 126 4.06 23.33 -11.55
CA GLU A 126 3.01 24.10 -12.24
C GLU A 126 1.66 24.07 -11.48
N ILE A 127 1.35 22.97 -10.79
CA ILE A 127 0.07 22.78 -10.05
C ILE A 127 0.20 23.03 -8.54
N TYR A 128 1.42 23.08 -7.99
CA TYR A 128 1.71 23.33 -6.57
C TYR A 128 0.97 24.55 -5.97
N PRO A 129 0.86 25.71 -6.66
CA PRO A 129 0.13 26.86 -6.13
C PRO A 129 -1.37 26.62 -5.95
N ASN A 130 -1.96 25.68 -6.69
CA ASN A 130 -3.36 25.28 -6.54
C ASN A 130 -3.50 24.26 -5.42
N LEU A 131 -2.72 23.18 -5.45
CA LEU A 131 -2.70 22.15 -4.39
C LEU A 131 -2.56 22.75 -2.99
N SER A 132 -1.68 23.74 -2.82
CA SER A 132 -1.43 24.42 -1.55
C SER A 132 -2.61 25.28 -1.04
N LYS A 133 -3.65 25.48 -1.84
CA LYS A 133 -4.91 26.13 -1.42
C LYS A 133 -5.92 25.13 -0.87
N HIS A 134 -5.82 23.87 -1.28
CA HIS A 134 -6.74 22.80 -0.92
C HIS A 134 -6.27 22.04 0.33
N ALA A 135 -4.96 21.88 0.53
CA ALA A 135 -4.43 21.29 1.74
C ALA A 135 -3.05 21.84 2.14
N GLU A 136 -2.78 21.83 3.45
CA GLU A 136 -1.47 22.16 3.99
C GLU A 136 -0.52 20.96 3.93
N GLY A 137 0.78 21.23 3.77
CA GLY A 137 1.84 20.23 3.89
C GLY A 137 2.39 19.69 2.58
N TYR A 138 1.93 20.19 1.44
CA TYR A 138 2.57 19.91 0.15
C TYR A 138 4.04 20.39 0.16
N PRO A 139 5.01 19.54 -0.22
CA PRO A 139 6.42 19.92 -0.31
C PRO A 139 6.67 20.87 -1.48
N GLU A 140 7.55 21.85 -1.27
CA GLU A 140 7.94 22.77 -2.34
C GLU A 140 8.67 22.02 -3.48
N PRO A 141 8.45 22.35 -4.77
CA PRO A 141 9.08 21.65 -5.89
C PRO A 141 10.62 21.63 -5.83
N GLU A 142 11.24 22.70 -5.32
CA GLU A 142 12.69 22.76 -5.13
C GLU A 142 13.17 21.83 -4.01
N GLN A 143 12.36 21.61 -2.97
CA GLN A 143 12.67 20.63 -1.92
C GLN A 143 12.64 19.22 -2.49
N LEU A 144 11.60 18.89 -3.29
CA LEU A 144 11.49 17.60 -3.99
C LEU A 144 12.72 17.34 -4.87
N ARG A 145 13.14 18.33 -5.66
CA ARG A 145 14.38 18.24 -6.47
C ARG A 145 15.61 17.94 -5.64
N LYS A 146 15.78 18.67 -4.54
CA LYS A 146 16.95 18.51 -3.68
C LYS A 146 17.02 17.14 -3.01
N MET A 147 15.88 16.59 -2.59
CA MET A 147 15.80 15.28 -1.96
C MET A 147 15.70 14.11 -2.94
N THR A 148 15.59 14.40 -4.25
CA THR A 148 15.65 13.38 -5.29
C THR A 148 17.10 13.00 -5.57
N LYS A 149 17.39 11.70 -5.60
CA LYS A 149 18.74 11.15 -5.71
C LYS A 149 18.80 9.98 -6.67
N ILE A 150 19.97 9.74 -7.24
CA ILE A 150 20.23 8.55 -8.05
C ILE A 150 21.02 7.55 -7.22
N GLY A 151 20.40 6.40 -6.96
CA GLY A 151 20.97 5.28 -6.23
C GLY A 151 21.70 4.29 -7.12
N ASN A 152 21.68 3.04 -6.70
CA ASN A 152 22.31 1.92 -7.37
C ASN A 152 21.41 1.43 -8.52
N ILE A 153 21.59 2.00 -9.71
CA ILE A 153 20.74 1.77 -10.89
C ILE A 153 21.36 0.83 -11.94
N SER A 154 22.63 0.44 -11.79
CA SER A 154 23.41 -0.14 -12.90
C SER A 154 23.09 -1.60 -13.22
N ASP A 155 22.73 -2.41 -12.23
CA ASP A 155 22.35 -3.81 -12.42
C ASP A 155 21.45 -4.24 -11.25
N LYS A 156 20.65 -5.28 -11.46
CA LYS A 156 19.80 -5.85 -10.42
C LYS A 156 20.62 -6.26 -9.19
N GLY A 157 20.20 -5.82 -8.01
CA GLY A 157 20.92 -6.15 -6.78
C GLY A 157 22.28 -5.46 -6.62
N GLU A 158 22.65 -4.48 -7.47
CA GLU A 158 23.98 -3.86 -7.40
C GLU A 158 24.14 -3.10 -6.09
N MET A 159 25.16 -3.47 -5.31
CA MET A 159 25.45 -2.88 -4.01
C MET A 159 26.96 -2.85 -3.70
N ALA A 160 27.79 -2.84 -4.75
CA ALA A 160 29.24 -2.73 -4.63
C ALA A 160 29.66 -1.26 -4.49
N LYS A 161 29.09 -0.36 -5.29
CA LYS A 161 29.46 1.06 -5.33
C LYS A 161 28.60 1.88 -4.37
N GLU A 162 29.20 2.81 -3.63
CA GLU A 162 28.46 3.89 -2.97
C GLU A 162 27.99 4.88 -4.05
N THR A 163 26.73 5.26 -3.97
CA THR A 163 26.04 6.18 -4.90
C THR A 163 25.44 7.36 -4.13
N GLU A 164 25.10 8.44 -4.84
CA GLU A 164 24.46 9.62 -4.24
C GLU A 164 23.20 9.22 -3.44
N GLY A 165 22.39 8.31 -3.98
CA GLY A 165 21.22 7.76 -3.30
C GLY A 165 21.56 6.96 -2.06
N SER A 166 22.56 6.08 -2.10
CA SER A 166 22.93 5.29 -0.92
C SER A 166 23.54 6.14 0.21
N GLU A 167 24.33 7.17 -0.11
CA GLU A 167 24.90 8.11 0.86
C GLU A 167 23.80 8.99 1.48
N PHE A 168 22.81 9.36 0.68
CA PHE A 168 21.65 10.09 1.15
C PHE A 168 20.80 9.25 2.11
N LEU A 169 20.49 8.00 1.75
CA LEU A 169 19.78 7.06 2.62
C LEU A 169 20.56 6.82 3.92
N GLU A 170 21.88 6.63 3.86
CA GLU A 170 22.73 6.52 5.06
C GLU A 170 22.53 7.71 6.00
N THR A 171 22.47 8.93 5.45
CA THR A 171 22.23 10.15 6.24
C THR A 171 20.87 10.12 6.93
N LEU A 172 19.81 9.71 6.23
CA LEU A 172 18.47 9.57 6.81
C LEU A 172 18.43 8.48 7.91
N PHE A 173 19.13 7.37 7.70
CA PHE A 173 19.14 6.26 8.64
C PHE A 173 19.82 6.65 9.95
N LEU A 174 20.89 7.47 9.86
CA LEU A 174 21.69 7.91 11.00
C LEU A 174 21.18 9.18 11.70
N ASP A 175 20.22 9.91 11.12
CA ASP A 175 19.75 11.18 11.69
C ASP A 175 19.10 11.03 13.08
N ASP A 176 18.81 12.16 13.74
CA ASP A 176 18.28 12.18 15.11
C ASP A 176 16.74 12.25 15.18
N ASP A 177 16.04 12.15 14.05
CA ASP A 177 14.57 12.00 14.07
C ASP A 177 14.24 10.57 14.51
N SER A 178 13.53 10.45 15.63
CA SER A 178 13.20 9.17 16.27
C SER A 178 11.93 8.52 15.71
N ARG A 179 11.20 9.19 14.83
CA ARG A 179 10.03 8.60 14.16
C ARG A 179 10.48 7.47 13.25
N ASP A 180 9.57 6.53 13.03
CA ASP A 180 9.75 5.50 12.02
C ASP A 180 10.03 6.15 10.66
N LEU A 181 11.05 5.64 9.97
CA LEU A 181 11.30 5.98 8.56
C LEU A 181 10.85 4.79 7.72
N ILE A 182 9.73 4.97 7.02
CA ILE A 182 9.18 3.96 6.11
C ILE A 182 9.90 4.08 4.77
N VAL A 183 10.75 3.10 4.45
CA VAL A 183 11.41 2.98 3.15
C VAL A 183 10.49 2.18 2.24
N GLN A 184 9.80 2.86 1.33
CA GLN A 184 8.96 2.22 0.33
C GLN A 184 9.83 1.70 -0.81
N THR A 185 9.87 0.38 -0.97
CA THR A 185 10.69 -0.30 -1.97
C THR A 185 9.81 -0.74 -3.13
N TRP A 186 9.77 0.10 -4.17
CA TRP A 186 8.99 -0.09 -5.39
C TRP A 186 9.76 -0.92 -6.43
N GLY A 187 11.10 -0.83 -6.40
CA GLY A 187 12.00 -1.70 -7.18
C GLY A 187 12.79 -2.69 -6.31
N GLY A 188 14.09 -2.83 -6.61
CA GLY A 188 15.01 -3.63 -5.80
C GLY A 188 15.40 -2.95 -4.47
N THR A 189 15.84 -3.76 -3.51
CA THR A 189 16.29 -3.29 -2.19
C THR A 189 17.77 -2.88 -2.17
N ASN A 190 18.46 -2.95 -3.29
CA ASN A 190 19.91 -2.79 -3.39
C ASN A 190 20.45 -1.43 -2.93
N THR A 191 19.81 -0.31 -3.26
CA THR A 191 20.27 1.02 -2.78
C THR A 191 20.17 1.12 -1.25
N THR A 192 19.07 0.62 -0.68
CA THR A 192 18.88 0.51 0.78
C THR A 192 19.93 -0.42 1.41
N ALA A 193 20.17 -1.58 0.81
CA ALA A 193 21.18 -2.54 1.25
C ALA A 193 22.58 -1.92 1.21
N ARG A 194 22.91 -1.13 0.18
CA ARG A 194 24.18 -0.40 0.07
C ARG A 194 24.35 0.63 1.18
N ALA A 195 23.32 1.42 1.48
CA ALA A 195 23.35 2.38 2.58
C ALA A 195 23.59 1.69 3.94
N LEU A 196 22.85 0.62 4.23
CA LEU A 196 23.05 -0.19 5.43
C LEU A 196 24.45 -0.80 5.50
N LYS A 197 24.98 -1.27 4.37
CA LYS A 197 26.34 -1.80 4.28
C LYS A 197 27.41 -0.75 4.51
N SER A 198 27.21 0.48 4.05
CA SER A 198 28.13 1.59 4.34
C SER A 198 28.16 1.93 5.83
N ILE A 199 27.01 1.91 6.51
CA ILE A 199 26.94 2.04 7.98
C ILE A 199 27.69 0.89 8.65
N GLU A 200 27.44 -0.35 8.24
CA GLU A 200 28.14 -1.53 8.79
C GLU A 200 29.66 -1.40 8.61
N GLU A 201 30.14 -1.11 7.40
CA GLU A 201 31.58 -0.99 7.08
C GLU A 201 32.26 0.13 7.89
N LYS A 202 31.55 1.23 8.18
CA LYS A 202 32.08 2.35 8.97
C LYS A 202 32.15 2.05 10.46
N TYR A 203 31.17 1.33 11.00
CA TYR A 203 30.96 1.26 12.45
C TYR A 203 31.13 -0.12 13.08
N LYS A 204 31.08 -1.23 12.33
CA LYS A 204 31.04 -2.60 12.90
C LYS A 204 32.21 -2.93 13.85
N ASP A 205 33.39 -2.40 13.57
CA ASP A 205 34.60 -2.63 14.39
C ASP A 205 34.85 -1.51 15.43
N THR A 206 33.85 -0.65 15.68
CA THR A 206 33.93 0.47 16.62
C THR A 206 33.15 0.20 17.91
N ALA A 207 33.36 1.01 18.95
CA ALA A 207 32.63 0.87 20.22
C ALA A 207 31.16 1.30 20.11
N GLU A 208 30.84 2.09 19.09
CA GLU A 208 29.52 2.66 18.81
C GLU A 208 28.58 1.69 18.07
N TRP A 209 29.09 0.58 17.53
CA TRP A 209 28.36 -0.32 16.63
C TRP A 209 26.98 -0.73 17.16
N GLU A 210 26.92 -1.30 18.37
CA GLU A 210 25.65 -1.80 18.92
C GLU A 210 24.61 -0.68 19.11
N THR A 211 25.06 0.53 19.42
CA THR A 211 24.18 1.69 19.58
C THR A 211 23.64 2.15 18.23
N ILE A 212 24.51 2.24 17.21
CA ILE A 212 24.13 2.64 15.85
C ILE A 212 23.23 1.58 15.22
N ARG A 213 23.61 0.30 15.32
CA ARG A 213 22.82 -0.82 14.79
C ARG A 213 21.42 -0.81 15.37
N LYS A 214 21.29 -0.65 16.69
CA LYS A 214 19.99 -0.56 17.36
C LYS A 214 19.21 0.67 16.90
N LYS A 215 19.83 1.85 16.86
CA LYS A 215 19.18 3.10 16.42
C LYS A 215 18.58 2.96 15.01
N VAL A 216 19.35 2.41 14.08
CA VAL A 216 18.90 2.19 12.69
C VAL A 216 17.80 1.14 12.65
N SER A 217 17.98 -0.03 13.29
CA SER A 217 16.98 -1.10 13.29
C SER A 217 15.65 -0.72 13.93
N ASP A 218 15.67 0.05 15.03
CA ASP A 218 14.46 0.53 15.68
C ASP A 218 13.71 1.51 14.78
N LYS A 219 14.42 2.37 14.06
CA LYS A 219 13.84 3.43 13.20
C LYS A 219 13.27 2.91 11.89
N LEU A 220 13.95 1.98 11.23
CA LEU A 220 13.59 1.60 9.87
C LEU A 220 12.43 0.62 9.82
N VAL A 221 11.52 0.88 8.88
CA VAL A 221 10.52 -0.06 8.39
C VAL A 221 10.69 -0.15 6.87
N LEU A 222 10.94 -1.34 6.34
CA LEU A 222 10.95 -1.55 4.89
C LEU A 222 9.58 -2.03 4.45
N TYR A 223 8.90 -1.25 3.60
CA TYR A 223 7.72 -1.70 2.89
C TYR A 223 8.18 -2.20 1.52
N ILE A 224 8.15 -3.51 1.30
CA ILE A 224 8.64 -4.15 0.08
C ILE A 224 7.45 -4.55 -0.80
N ILE A 225 7.38 -3.99 -2.01
CA ILE A 225 6.44 -4.39 -3.06
C ILE A 225 7.15 -5.42 -3.94
N LEU A 226 6.81 -6.70 -3.76
CA LEU A 226 7.50 -7.83 -4.38
C LEU A 226 9.02 -7.88 -4.06
N ASP A 227 9.58 -9.07 -3.86
CA ASP A 227 11.04 -9.17 -3.74
C ASP A 227 11.67 -9.07 -5.16
N GLN A 228 12.02 -7.87 -5.61
CA GLN A 228 12.46 -7.60 -6.99
C GLN A 228 13.99 -7.60 -7.19
N ASP A 229 14.75 -7.92 -6.15
CA ASP A 229 16.15 -8.35 -6.23
C ASP A 229 16.51 -9.24 -5.03
N ASP A 230 17.72 -9.79 -5.05
CA ASP A 230 18.18 -10.65 -3.97
C ASP A 230 18.76 -9.88 -2.77
N SER A 231 18.91 -8.54 -2.82
CA SER A 231 19.66 -7.78 -1.82
C SER A 231 19.05 -7.85 -0.41
N TYR A 232 17.72 -7.93 -0.29
CA TYR A 232 17.05 -8.13 1.00
C TYR A 232 17.41 -9.49 1.59
N ASN A 233 17.18 -10.54 0.81
CA ASN A 233 17.39 -11.92 1.23
C ASN A 233 18.89 -12.20 1.47
N ASP A 234 19.77 -11.64 0.65
CA ASP A 234 21.19 -11.94 0.68
C ASP A 234 22.00 -11.09 1.65
N TYR A 235 21.54 -9.88 1.96
CA TYR A 235 22.25 -8.97 2.85
C TYR A 235 21.39 -8.47 4.01
N ILE A 236 20.26 -7.78 3.76
CA ILE A 236 19.51 -7.07 4.82
C ILE A 236 19.00 -8.05 5.88
N ALA A 237 18.28 -9.10 5.48
CA ALA A 237 17.72 -10.09 6.39
C ALA A 237 18.78 -10.83 7.23
N LYS A 238 20.02 -10.93 6.72
CA LYS A 238 21.12 -11.63 7.39
C LYS A 238 21.90 -10.72 8.35
N ASN A 239 22.12 -9.45 8.00
CA ASN A 239 22.99 -8.54 8.75
C ASN A 239 22.22 -7.54 9.61
N TRP A 240 20.96 -7.27 9.26
CA TRP A 240 20.07 -6.33 9.94
C TRP A 240 18.71 -6.98 10.31
N PRO A 241 18.71 -8.12 11.02
CA PRO A 241 17.51 -8.92 11.28
C PRO A 241 16.46 -8.22 12.16
N ASP A 242 16.82 -7.12 12.81
CA ASP A 242 15.96 -6.41 13.74
C ASP A 242 15.14 -5.28 13.08
N ILE A 243 15.38 -5.00 11.79
CA ILE A 243 14.58 -4.06 10.99
C ILE A 243 13.19 -4.64 10.76
N ARG A 244 12.15 -3.81 10.90
CA ARG A 244 10.76 -4.20 10.63
C ARG A 244 10.49 -4.23 9.13
N ILE A 245 9.75 -5.24 8.67
CA ILE A 245 9.45 -5.50 7.27
C ILE A 245 7.94 -5.68 7.10
N LEU A 246 7.36 -4.86 6.23
CA LEU A 246 6.04 -5.08 5.64
C LEU A 246 6.30 -5.59 4.21
N ASN A 247 5.93 -6.83 3.92
CA ASN A 247 6.18 -7.41 2.60
C ASN A 247 4.84 -7.68 1.91
N ASP A 248 4.52 -6.87 0.90
CA ASP A 248 3.41 -7.09 0.00
C ASP A 248 3.87 -8.05 -1.11
N GLN A 249 3.49 -9.32 -0.97
CA GLN A 249 3.93 -10.38 -1.87
C GLN A 249 2.99 -10.58 -3.06
N SER A 250 1.72 -10.18 -2.93
CA SER A 250 0.70 -10.55 -3.89
C SER A 250 -0.46 -9.57 -4.05
N ASN A 251 -0.89 -8.87 -2.99
CA ASN A 251 -2.03 -7.94 -3.14
C ASN A 251 -1.73 -6.82 -4.13
N PHE A 252 -0.49 -6.33 -4.17
CA PHE A 252 -0.09 -5.26 -5.10
C PHE A 252 -0.45 -5.57 -6.56
N TRP A 253 -0.44 -6.86 -6.97
CA TRP A 253 -0.85 -7.27 -8.32
C TRP A 253 -2.24 -6.76 -8.70
N HIS A 254 -3.12 -6.62 -7.72
CA HIS A 254 -4.54 -6.31 -7.93
C HIS A 254 -4.82 -4.82 -8.10
N PHE A 255 -3.92 -3.94 -7.65
CA PHE A 255 -3.85 -2.54 -8.10
C PHE A 255 -2.76 -2.32 -9.16
N ALA A 256 -2.33 -3.43 -9.76
CA ALA A 256 -1.45 -3.50 -10.91
C ALA A 256 -2.15 -4.32 -11.99
N TYR A 257 -1.42 -5.19 -12.68
CA TYR A 257 -1.87 -5.90 -13.88
C TYR A 257 -2.98 -6.95 -13.67
N ALA A 258 -3.32 -7.31 -12.43
CA ALA A 258 -4.34 -8.32 -12.11
C ALA A 258 -5.73 -7.74 -11.86
N TRP A 259 -5.91 -6.40 -11.92
CA TRP A 259 -7.20 -5.77 -11.61
C TRP A 259 -8.35 -6.33 -12.47
N LYS A 260 -8.12 -6.67 -13.75
CA LYS A 260 -9.13 -7.29 -14.64
C LYS A 260 -9.60 -8.69 -14.21
N PHE A 261 -9.06 -9.29 -13.15
CA PHE A 261 -9.52 -10.59 -12.64
C PHE A 261 -10.68 -10.51 -11.65
N HIS A 262 -11.11 -9.30 -11.29
CA HIS A 262 -12.16 -9.10 -10.30
C HIS A 262 -13.50 -8.73 -10.91
N THR A 263 -14.51 -8.78 -10.06
CA THR A 263 -15.86 -8.35 -10.39
C THR A 263 -15.92 -6.85 -10.68
N GLU A 264 -16.94 -6.41 -11.40
CA GLU A 264 -17.07 -5.00 -11.80
C GLU A 264 -17.30 -4.09 -10.58
N GLU A 265 -17.93 -4.64 -9.55
CA GLU A 265 -18.28 -3.97 -8.30
C GLU A 265 -17.08 -3.40 -7.52
N VAL A 266 -15.87 -3.86 -7.80
CA VAL A 266 -14.62 -3.37 -7.19
C VAL A 266 -13.65 -2.76 -8.21
N ASN A 267 -14.02 -2.71 -9.49
CA ASN A 267 -13.13 -2.31 -10.60
C ASN A 267 -13.66 -1.15 -11.43
N SER A 268 -14.90 -0.71 -11.22
CA SER A 268 -15.61 0.14 -12.17
C SER A 268 -14.90 1.47 -12.49
N LYS A 269 -14.11 1.98 -11.54
CA LYS A 269 -13.35 3.23 -11.66
C LYS A 269 -11.94 3.06 -12.24
N LEU A 270 -11.57 1.87 -12.70
CA LEU A 270 -10.31 1.59 -13.39
C LEU A 270 -10.48 1.53 -14.92
N HIS A 271 -11.71 1.60 -15.42
CA HIS A 271 -11.99 1.59 -16.85
C HIS A 271 -11.75 2.95 -17.51
N GLY A 272 -11.44 2.91 -18.81
CA GLY A 272 -11.00 4.06 -19.58
C GLY A 272 -11.97 5.24 -19.60
N ASP A 273 -13.27 5.00 -19.71
CA ASP A 273 -14.26 6.09 -19.71
C ASP A 273 -14.24 6.87 -18.38
N TRP A 274 -14.01 6.18 -17.26
CA TRP A 274 -13.86 6.81 -15.96
C TRP A 274 -12.51 7.53 -15.85
N MET A 275 -11.41 6.88 -16.25
CA MET A 275 -10.07 7.48 -16.20
C MET A 275 -9.98 8.75 -17.06
N VAL A 276 -10.53 8.73 -18.27
CA VAL A 276 -10.55 9.90 -19.16
C VAL A 276 -11.28 11.06 -18.50
N LYS A 277 -12.50 10.80 -18.00
CA LYS A 277 -13.34 11.86 -17.43
C LYS A 277 -12.72 12.48 -16.19
N ASN A 278 -12.20 11.67 -15.28
CA ASN A 278 -11.89 12.14 -13.93
C ASN A 278 -10.40 12.35 -13.68
N ILE A 279 -9.51 11.81 -14.52
CA ILE A 279 -8.06 11.91 -14.34
C ILE A 279 -7.38 12.60 -15.53
N LEU A 280 -7.66 12.17 -16.76
CA LEU A 280 -6.85 12.58 -17.92
C LEU A 280 -7.28 13.88 -18.59
N ASP A 281 -8.58 14.24 -18.55
CA ASP A 281 -9.09 15.41 -19.28
C ASP A 281 -9.00 16.68 -18.43
N GLY A 282 -8.01 17.52 -18.72
CA GLY A 282 -7.98 18.90 -18.21
C GLY A 282 -7.38 19.11 -16.82
N HIS A 283 -6.72 18.12 -16.22
CA HIS A 283 -6.12 18.21 -14.87
C HIS A 283 -4.63 18.64 -14.86
N GLY A 284 -4.20 19.32 -15.91
CA GLY A 284 -2.87 19.89 -16.00
C GLY A 284 -1.76 18.89 -16.36
N LYS A 285 -0.56 19.44 -16.53
CA LYS A 285 0.56 18.73 -17.18
C LYS A 285 1.03 17.49 -16.43
N LEU A 286 0.96 17.48 -15.10
CA LEU A 286 1.37 16.32 -14.32
C LEU A 286 0.46 15.11 -14.64
N LEU A 287 -0.85 15.33 -14.72
CA LEU A 287 -1.83 14.29 -15.04
C LEU A 287 -1.83 13.97 -16.54
N ASP A 288 -1.48 14.92 -17.42
CA ASP A 288 -1.20 14.64 -18.84
C ASP A 288 -0.05 13.63 -19.02
N MET A 289 0.85 13.49 -18.04
CA MET A 289 1.93 12.50 -18.05
C MET A 289 1.48 11.12 -17.57
N TYR A 290 0.31 11.00 -16.94
CA TYR A 290 -0.22 9.73 -16.43
C TYR A 290 -0.53 8.78 -17.60
N ALA A 291 0.09 7.60 -17.59
CA ALA A 291 0.00 6.62 -18.66
C ALA A 291 -1.20 5.67 -18.50
N THR A 292 -1.94 5.46 -19.58
CA THR A 292 -3.07 4.53 -19.64
C THR A 292 -3.00 3.63 -20.88
N MET A 293 -3.77 2.53 -20.88
CA MET A 293 -3.71 1.52 -21.93
C MET A 293 -4.02 2.10 -23.31
N GLY A 294 -3.07 2.02 -24.25
CA GLY A 294 -3.24 2.48 -25.63
C GLY A 294 -3.47 3.98 -25.80
N ASP A 295 -3.03 4.80 -24.85
CA ASP A 295 -3.18 6.26 -24.88
C ASP A 295 -2.27 6.99 -25.88
N GLY A 296 -1.31 6.26 -26.46
CA GLY A 296 -0.32 6.76 -27.41
C GLY A 296 0.97 7.26 -26.78
N LYS A 297 1.12 7.22 -25.45
CA LYS A 297 2.36 7.59 -24.75
C LYS A 297 3.38 6.46 -24.90
N MET A 298 4.45 6.76 -25.63
CA MET A 298 5.56 5.84 -25.86
C MET A 298 6.71 6.19 -24.91
N ILE A 299 7.32 5.17 -24.31
CA ILE A 299 8.39 5.36 -23.33
C ILE A 299 9.72 4.97 -23.98
N GLU A 300 10.66 5.90 -24.07
CA GLU A 300 11.98 5.62 -24.63
C GLU A 300 12.74 4.64 -23.73
N GLY A 301 13.44 3.66 -24.32
CA GLY A 301 14.18 2.63 -23.59
C GLY A 301 13.37 1.38 -23.20
N GLU A 302 12.05 1.48 -23.22
CA GLU A 302 11.13 0.38 -22.95
C GLU A 302 11.00 -0.58 -24.15
N LEU A 303 10.79 -1.88 -23.87
CA LEU A 303 10.64 -2.93 -24.89
C LEU A 303 9.36 -2.73 -25.71
N ASP A 304 9.40 -3.06 -27.01
CA ASP A 304 8.24 -2.94 -27.91
C ASP A 304 7.00 -3.69 -27.40
N GLU A 305 7.18 -4.86 -26.77
CA GLU A 305 6.10 -5.62 -26.14
C GLU A 305 5.58 -5.03 -24.83
N GLU A 306 6.32 -4.13 -24.19
CA GLU A 306 5.96 -3.46 -22.93
C GLU A 306 5.44 -2.02 -23.14
N GLN A 307 5.39 -1.54 -24.39
CA GLN A 307 4.82 -0.24 -24.77
C GLN A 307 3.29 -0.22 -24.61
N ARG A 308 2.81 -0.10 -23.38
CA ARG A 308 1.38 -0.17 -23.02
C ARG A 308 0.53 0.93 -23.66
N GLY A 309 1.12 2.10 -23.94
CA GLY A 309 0.46 3.18 -24.69
C GLY A 309 0.26 2.89 -26.18
N SER A 310 0.86 1.83 -26.73
CA SER A 310 0.77 1.53 -28.17
C SER A 310 -0.54 0.85 -28.58
N THR A 311 -0.94 1.07 -29.83
CA THR A 311 -2.08 0.34 -30.42
C THR A 311 -1.75 -1.14 -30.61
N GLU A 312 -0.47 -1.47 -30.82
CA GLU A 312 0.04 -2.84 -30.96
C GLU A 312 -0.11 -3.64 -29.66
N TYR A 313 0.14 -3.01 -28.50
CA TYR A 313 -0.09 -3.61 -27.20
C TYR A 313 -1.57 -3.91 -26.97
N LEU A 314 -2.46 -2.94 -27.20
CA LEU A 314 -3.91 -3.17 -27.09
C LEU A 314 -4.40 -4.31 -27.98
N LYS A 315 -3.92 -4.42 -29.22
CA LYS A 315 -4.28 -5.53 -30.13
C LYS A 315 -3.87 -6.89 -29.59
N LYS A 316 -2.74 -6.98 -28.88
CA LYS A 316 -2.24 -8.22 -28.26
C LYS A 316 -2.95 -8.53 -26.94
N ASN A 317 -3.51 -7.53 -26.27
CA ASN A 317 -4.13 -7.62 -24.96
C ASN A 317 -5.60 -7.14 -24.99
N PRO A 318 -6.49 -7.89 -25.67
CA PRO A 318 -7.87 -7.47 -25.97
C PRO A 318 -8.82 -7.43 -24.77
N GLN A 319 -8.35 -7.76 -23.57
CA GLN A 319 -9.09 -7.59 -22.32
C GLN A 319 -9.06 -6.15 -21.80
N TYR A 320 -8.17 -5.31 -22.33
CA TYR A 320 -8.10 -3.89 -22.02
C TYR A 320 -8.78 -3.08 -23.12
N ASP A 321 -9.54 -2.09 -22.68
CA ASP A 321 -10.04 -1.02 -23.54
C ASP A 321 -9.05 0.14 -23.55
N LYS A 322 -9.20 1.04 -24.53
CA LYS A 322 -8.36 2.22 -24.62
C LYS A 322 -8.62 3.12 -23.40
N TYR A 323 -7.54 3.66 -22.84
CA TYR A 323 -7.47 4.50 -21.64
C TYR A 323 -7.74 3.78 -20.33
N ASP A 324 -7.92 2.46 -20.35
CA ASP A 324 -7.96 1.68 -19.11
C ASP A 324 -6.72 1.96 -18.25
N PHE A 325 -6.92 1.90 -16.94
CA PHE A 325 -5.85 1.92 -15.97
C PHE A 325 -4.79 0.85 -16.31
N ILE A 326 -3.52 1.26 -16.30
CA ILE A 326 -2.39 0.34 -16.53
C ILE A 326 -2.11 -0.47 -15.26
N SER A 327 -1.55 0.23 -14.27
CA SER A 327 -0.99 -0.30 -13.03
C SER A 327 -0.46 0.87 -12.21
N GLU A 328 -0.57 0.74 -10.90
CA GLU A 328 0.12 1.49 -9.87
C GLU A 328 0.48 0.52 -8.74
N GLY A 329 1.16 -0.57 -9.09
CA GLY A 329 1.49 -1.66 -8.17
C GLY A 329 2.21 -1.22 -6.91
N ASP A 330 2.90 -0.09 -6.95
CA ASP A 330 3.63 0.44 -5.81
C ASP A 330 2.81 1.32 -4.88
N SER A 331 1.73 1.91 -5.39
CA SER A 331 0.88 2.83 -4.64
C SER A 331 0.27 2.26 -3.35
N PRO A 332 -0.06 0.96 -3.24
CA PRO A 332 -0.44 0.35 -1.96
C PRO A 332 0.52 0.66 -0.80
N SER A 333 1.82 0.87 -1.08
CA SER A 333 2.81 1.18 -0.06
C SER A 333 2.63 2.56 0.58
N PHE A 334 2.20 3.58 -0.17
CA PHE A 334 1.84 4.87 0.44
C PHE A 334 0.37 4.97 0.81
N PHE A 335 -0.54 4.22 0.16
CA PHE A 335 -1.92 4.10 0.61
C PHE A 335 -2.02 3.56 2.04
N TYR A 336 -1.08 2.68 2.43
CA TYR A 336 -0.94 2.21 3.81
C TYR A 336 -0.66 3.34 4.82
N LEU A 337 -0.03 4.43 4.38
CA LEU A 337 0.44 5.55 5.20
C LEU A 337 -0.57 6.69 5.32
N ILE A 338 -1.65 6.67 4.54
CA ILE A 338 -2.69 7.70 4.59
C ILE A 338 -3.51 7.50 5.86
N ASP A 339 -3.54 8.51 6.73
CA ASP A 339 -4.41 8.51 7.91
C ASP A 339 -5.82 8.97 7.52
N ASN A 340 -6.64 8.01 7.11
CA ASN A 340 -8.07 8.20 6.87
C ASN A 340 -8.93 7.68 8.04
N GLY A 341 -8.32 7.48 9.21
CA GLY A 341 -8.98 6.95 10.41
C GLY A 341 -9.21 5.44 10.44
N LEU A 342 -8.71 4.69 9.44
CA LEU A 342 -8.66 3.22 9.47
C LEU A 342 -7.54 2.67 10.37
N ARG A 343 -6.62 3.52 10.85
CA ARG A 343 -5.55 3.17 11.82
C ARG A 343 -4.59 2.08 11.33
N SER A 344 -4.35 1.98 10.02
CA SER A 344 -3.45 0.95 9.42
C SER A 344 -2.03 1.00 9.97
N MET A 345 -1.51 2.20 10.26
CA MET A 345 -0.15 2.39 10.76
C MET A 345 0.05 1.99 12.23
N GLU A 346 -1.03 1.86 13.01
CA GLU A 346 -0.92 1.48 14.42
C GLU A 346 -0.62 -0.02 14.58
N ASP A 347 -1.21 -0.85 13.73
CA ASP A 347 -0.92 -2.28 13.65
C ASP A 347 -1.20 -2.78 12.21
N PRO A 348 -0.22 -3.42 11.54
CA PRO A 348 -0.40 -3.90 10.17
C PRO A 348 -1.58 -4.88 9.99
N SER A 349 -2.02 -5.54 11.06
CA SER A 349 -3.17 -6.44 11.06
C SER A 349 -4.53 -5.75 11.04
N TYR A 350 -4.59 -4.43 11.29
CA TYR A 350 -5.83 -3.66 11.21
C TYR A 350 -6.25 -3.46 9.76
N GLY A 351 -5.28 -3.23 8.88
CA GLY A 351 -5.51 -3.00 7.47
C GLY A 351 -6.08 -1.62 7.15
N GLY A 352 -5.96 -1.24 5.89
CA GLY A 352 -6.44 0.03 5.36
C GLY A 352 -6.32 0.03 3.84
N TRP A 353 -6.22 1.21 3.23
CA TRP A 353 -6.12 1.33 1.77
C TRP A 353 -4.90 0.61 1.16
N GLY A 354 -3.85 0.37 1.93
CA GLY A 354 -2.70 -0.46 1.52
C GLY A 354 -2.86 -1.97 1.77
N GLY A 355 -4.07 -2.47 2.03
CA GLY A 355 -4.31 -3.87 2.39
C GLY A 355 -4.11 -4.18 3.87
N ARG A 356 -4.10 -5.48 4.23
CA ARG A 356 -3.97 -5.98 5.60
C ARG A 356 -2.88 -7.04 5.70
N PHE A 357 -2.10 -7.00 6.78
CA PHE A 357 -0.91 -7.84 6.95
C PHE A 357 -1.03 -8.77 8.15
N GLY A 358 -0.74 -10.06 7.94
CA GLY A 358 -0.55 -11.05 8.97
C GLY A 358 0.86 -11.08 9.52
N VAL A 359 0.97 -11.39 10.81
CA VAL A 359 2.25 -11.58 11.51
C VAL A 359 2.89 -12.88 11.06
N VAL A 360 4.12 -12.82 10.52
CA VAL A 360 4.96 -14.01 10.26
C VAL A 360 5.89 -14.26 11.45
N ASN A 361 6.49 -13.19 11.96
CA ASN A 361 7.26 -13.14 13.20
C ASN A 361 7.25 -11.70 13.75
N ASP A 362 8.04 -11.42 14.79
CA ASP A 362 8.09 -10.12 15.47
C ASP A 362 8.60 -8.95 14.61
N LYS A 363 9.22 -9.23 13.46
CA LYS A 363 9.77 -8.24 12.52
C LYS A 363 9.20 -8.31 11.12
N LEU A 364 8.56 -9.41 10.73
CA LEU A 364 8.06 -9.63 9.38
C LEU A 364 6.55 -9.78 9.37
N PHE A 365 5.91 -8.94 8.58
CA PHE A 365 4.49 -8.96 8.28
C PHE A 365 4.29 -9.20 6.78
N ARG A 366 3.24 -9.95 6.42
CA ARG A 366 2.90 -10.27 5.03
C ARG A 366 1.41 -10.16 4.80
N ASN A 367 1.00 -9.72 3.62
CA ASN A 367 -0.39 -9.67 3.20
C ASN A 367 -0.98 -11.05 2.84
N ASN A 368 -0.88 -11.99 3.78
CA ASN A 368 -1.36 -13.38 3.62
C ASN A 368 -2.64 -13.67 4.42
N VAL A 369 -3.22 -12.65 5.05
CA VAL A 369 -4.51 -12.72 5.74
C VAL A 369 -5.63 -12.55 4.73
N LEU A 370 -6.80 -13.11 5.04
CA LEU A 370 -7.93 -13.16 4.11
C LEU A 370 -9.08 -12.32 4.64
N ASP A 371 -9.67 -11.50 3.77
CA ASP A 371 -10.94 -10.81 4.02
C ASP A 371 -12.06 -11.54 3.27
N TYR A 372 -13.30 -11.43 3.75
CA TYR A 372 -14.43 -12.08 3.10
C TYR A 372 -14.97 -11.19 1.98
N ASP A 373 -14.82 -11.63 0.74
CA ASP A 373 -15.34 -10.92 -0.43
C ASP A 373 -16.87 -11.20 -0.56
N PRO A 374 -17.73 -10.18 -0.42
CA PRO A 374 -19.17 -10.33 -0.51
C PRO A 374 -19.68 -10.53 -1.94
N TYR A 375 -18.89 -10.31 -2.98
CA TYR A 375 -19.23 -10.51 -4.38
C TYR A 375 -18.90 -11.93 -4.83
N THR A 376 -17.74 -12.47 -4.44
CA THR A 376 -17.35 -13.85 -4.76
C THR A 376 -17.84 -14.88 -3.74
N LYS A 377 -18.22 -14.42 -2.54
CA LYS A 377 -18.70 -15.22 -1.40
C LYS A 377 -17.67 -16.17 -0.79
N ARG A 378 -16.38 -15.86 -0.94
CA ARG A 378 -15.27 -16.61 -0.34
C ARG A 378 -14.28 -15.65 0.34
N TYR A 379 -13.32 -16.21 1.07
CA TYR A 379 -12.24 -15.45 1.67
C TYR A 379 -11.08 -15.30 0.68
N GLU A 380 -10.54 -14.10 0.56
CA GLU A 380 -9.53 -13.69 -0.43
C GLU A 380 -8.53 -12.72 0.21
N ALA A 381 -7.23 -12.87 -0.08
CA ALA A 381 -6.22 -11.95 0.44
C ALA A 381 -6.32 -10.58 -0.23
N GLU A 382 -6.57 -10.60 -1.54
CA GLU A 382 -6.66 -9.45 -2.42
C GLU A 382 -7.83 -8.52 -2.07
N TYR A 383 -8.92 -9.06 -1.53
CA TYR A 383 -10.08 -8.27 -1.13
C TYR A 383 -9.76 -7.28 0.01
N SER A 384 -8.73 -7.57 0.82
CA SER A 384 -8.27 -6.61 1.86
C SER A 384 -7.75 -5.29 1.27
N LEU A 385 -7.35 -5.30 0.00
CA LEU A 385 -6.94 -4.12 -0.77
C LEU A 385 -8.07 -3.62 -1.69
N MET A 386 -8.64 -4.53 -2.51
CA MET A 386 -9.60 -4.17 -3.56
C MET A 386 -10.89 -3.51 -3.07
N ARG A 387 -11.30 -3.83 -1.84
CA ARG A 387 -12.50 -3.23 -1.22
C ARG A 387 -12.43 -1.70 -1.12
N TRP A 388 -11.24 -1.12 -1.26
CA TRP A 388 -11.00 0.32 -1.17
C TRP A 388 -10.82 1.01 -2.52
N PHE A 389 -10.82 0.28 -3.65
CA PHE A 389 -10.51 0.86 -4.96
C PHE A 389 -11.41 2.01 -5.34
N ASP A 390 -12.71 1.89 -5.07
CA ASP A 390 -13.65 2.97 -5.37
C ASP A 390 -13.39 4.24 -4.55
N ASP A 391 -12.97 4.08 -3.30
CA ASP A 391 -12.70 5.18 -2.38
C ASP A 391 -11.35 5.84 -2.76
N ILE A 392 -10.33 5.03 -3.04
CA ILE A 392 -9.03 5.46 -3.57
C ILE A 392 -9.18 6.23 -4.89
N GLN A 393 -10.01 5.74 -5.83
CA GLN A 393 -10.20 6.38 -7.12
C GLN A 393 -11.00 7.69 -7.00
N ASN A 394 -12.03 7.76 -6.15
CA ASN A 394 -12.73 9.04 -5.90
C ASN A 394 -11.79 10.09 -5.30
N ASP A 395 -10.95 9.69 -4.35
CA ASP A 395 -9.98 10.58 -3.73
C ASP A 395 -8.94 11.08 -4.75
N PHE A 396 -8.47 10.19 -5.65
CA PHE A 396 -7.58 10.58 -6.73
C PHE A 396 -8.22 11.58 -7.70
N ALA A 397 -9.50 11.41 -8.02
CA ALA A 397 -10.24 12.34 -8.88
C ALA A 397 -10.39 13.72 -8.23
N ALA A 398 -10.78 13.79 -6.96
CA ALA A 398 -10.85 15.08 -6.25
C ALA A 398 -9.49 15.78 -6.20
N ARG A 399 -8.40 15.03 -6.00
CA ARG A 399 -7.03 15.60 -6.04
C ARG A 399 -6.59 16.00 -7.45
N ALA A 400 -7.13 15.38 -8.49
CA ALA A 400 -6.95 15.84 -9.87
C ALA A 400 -7.67 17.19 -10.09
N ASP A 401 -8.85 17.39 -9.50
CA ASP A 401 -9.52 18.69 -9.50
C ASP A 401 -8.69 19.76 -8.76
N TRP A 402 -8.12 19.42 -7.60
CA TRP A 402 -7.24 20.32 -6.83
C TRP A 402 -6.03 20.80 -7.64
N ALA A 403 -5.57 20.04 -8.64
CA ALA A 403 -4.46 20.44 -9.50
C ALA A 403 -4.80 21.69 -10.33
N VAL A 404 -6.07 21.92 -10.63
CA VAL A 404 -6.53 23.00 -11.54
C VAL A 404 -7.48 24.00 -10.90
N ALA A 405 -8.14 23.65 -9.80
CA ALA A 405 -8.94 24.58 -9.02
C ALA A 405 -8.06 25.63 -8.34
N ASP A 406 -8.37 26.92 -8.55
CA ASP A 406 -7.57 28.03 -8.02
C ASP A 406 -8.15 28.62 -6.72
N THR A 407 -9.19 28.01 -6.18
CA THR A 407 -9.86 28.34 -4.91
C THR A 407 -10.27 27.07 -4.20
N PHE A 408 -10.29 27.08 -2.86
CA PHE A 408 -10.76 25.96 -2.04
C PHE A 408 -12.13 25.47 -2.51
N GLU A 409 -13.12 26.37 -2.61
CA GLU A 409 -14.50 26.06 -3.00
C GLU A 409 -14.66 25.56 -4.45
N GLY A 410 -13.57 25.48 -5.22
CA GLY A 410 -13.57 25.00 -6.60
C GLY A 410 -13.45 23.49 -6.76
N ALA A 411 -13.25 22.75 -5.67
CA ALA A 411 -13.16 21.29 -5.64
C ALA A 411 -13.65 20.73 -4.29
N ASN A 412 -13.98 19.44 -4.26
CA ASN A 412 -14.43 18.75 -3.05
C ASN A 412 -13.25 18.33 -2.16
N HIS A 413 -13.46 18.21 -0.84
CA HIS A 413 -12.47 17.74 0.13
C HIS A 413 -13.06 16.72 1.09
N ASN A 414 -12.20 15.84 1.62
CA ASN A 414 -12.67 14.76 2.47
C ASN A 414 -13.41 15.30 3.70
N PRO A 415 -14.54 14.67 4.07
CA PRO A 415 -15.13 14.94 5.36
C PRO A 415 -14.21 14.44 6.50
N THR A 416 -14.56 14.75 7.73
CA THR A 416 -13.87 14.27 8.93
C THR A 416 -14.85 13.60 9.87
N LEU A 417 -14.36 12.68 10.70
CA LEU A 417 -15.19 11.91 11.63
C LEU A 417 -14.52 11.81 12.99
N THR A 418 -15.28 11.97 14.07
CA THR A 418 -14.81 11.73 15.45
C THR A 418 -15.79 10.84 16.22
N ILE A 419 -15.28 10.06 17.19
CA ILE A 419 -16.12 9.21 18.07
C ILE A 419 -16.10 9.76 19.49
N LYS A 420 -17.28 10.02 20.06
CA LYS A 420 -17.42 10.64 21.41
C LYS A 420 -16.83 9.79 22.53
N GLU A 421 -16.98 8.48 22.43
CA GLU A 421 -16.57 7.53 23.45
C GLU A 421 -15.04 7.31 23.47
N GLY A 422 -14.33 7.76 22.42
CA GLY A 422 -12.93 7.45 22.18
C GLY A 422 -12.75 6.25 21.26
N LEU A 423 -11.50 5.98 20.90
CA LEU A 423 -11.13 4.98 19.90
C LEU A 423 -10.72 3.63 20.49
N ASP A 424 -10.30 3.60 21.74
CA ASP A 424 -9.89 2.37 22.44
C ASP A 424 -10.74 2.19 23.70
N LEU A 425 -11.63 1.22 23.64
CA LEU A 425 -12.61 0.96 24.68
C LEU A 425 -12.33 -0.37 25.35
N SER A 426 -12.70 -0.47 26.62
CA SER A 426 -12.55 -1.70 27.38
C SER A 426 -13.88 -2.15 27.94
N VAL A 427 -14.38 -3.28 27.46
CA VAL A 427 -15.78 -3.74 27.60
C VAL A 427 -15.87 -5.12 28.24
N SER A 428 -17.07 -5.51 28.68
CA SER A 428 -17.35 -6.83 29.28
C SER A 428 -18.19 -7.71 28.34
N PRO A 429 -18.08 -9.05 28.42
CA PRO A 429 -19.01 -9.94 27.71
C PRO A 429 -20.48 -9.64 28.08
N GLY A 430 -21.36 -9.61 27.10
CA GLY A 430 -22.79 -9.27 27.26
C GLY A 430 -23.08 -7.77 27.46
N GLU A 431 -22.05 -6.91 27.49
CA GLU A 431 -22.23 -5.47 27.62
C GLU A 431 -22.91 -4.89 26.39
N LYS A 432 -23.89 -3.99 26.62
CA LYS A 432 -24.51 -3.21 25.55
C LYS A 432 -23.72 -1.91 25.37
N VAL A 433 -23.15 -1.71 24.20
CA VAL A 433 -22.32 -0.56 23.84
C VAL A 433 -23.08 0.33 22.86
N THR A 434 -22.96 1.64 23.03
CA THR A 434 -23.45 2.64 22.08
C THR A 434 -22.30 3.58 21.75
N LEU A 435 -22.04 3.80 20.46
CA LEU A 435 -21.01 4.71 19.95
C LEU A 435 -21.68 5.83 19.16
N HIS A 436 -21.13 7.04 19.24
CA HIS A 436 -21.64 8.21 18.52
C HIS A 436 -20.56 8.82 17.65
N ALA A 437 -20.84 8.93 16.36
CA ALA A 437 -20.00 9.59 15.38
C ALA A 437 -20.46 11.04 15.18
N GLU A 438 -19.49 11.96 15.11
CA GLU A 438 -19.71 13.34 14.71
C GLU A 438 -18.89 13.62 13.47
N GLY A 439 -19.58 13.74 12.34
CA GLY A 439 -18.98 14.07 11.06
C GLY A 439 -19.03 15.57 10.78
N GLN A 440 -18.01 16.09 10.11
CA GLN A 440 -17.97 17.45 9.59
C GLN A 440 -17.45 17.43 8.16
N ASP A 441 -18.12 18.18 7.29
CA ASP A 441 -17.71 18.41 5.92
C ASP A 441 -17.16 19.84 5.76
N PRO A 442 -15.96 20.03 5.19
CA PRO A 442 -15.37 21.35 5.03
C PRO A 442 -16.04 22.19 3.91
N ASP A 443 -16.66 21.54 2.92
CA ASP A 443 -17.32 22.16 1.78
C ASP A 443 -18.80 22.48 2.07
N GLY A 444 -19.33 21.89 3.13
CA GLY A 444 -20.72 22.06 3.58
C GLY A 444 -21.67 21.03 2.97
N ASP A 445 -21.12 19.95 2.41
CA ASP A 445 -21.86 18.85 1.82
C ASP A 445 -22.56 17.99 2.89
N GLN A 446 -23.54 17.22 2.45
CA GLN A 446 -24.38 16.41 3.32
C GLN A 446 -23.73 15.06 3.59
N LEU A 447 -23.56 14.75 4.87
CA LEU A 447 -22.94 13.49 5.28
C LEU A 447 -23.94 12.36 5.43
N THR A 448 -23.59 11.22 4.82
CA THR A 448 -24.27 9.94 5.03
C THR A 448 -23.40 9.06 5.93
N TYR A 449 -24.00 8.54 7.01
CA TYR A 449 -23.30 7.74 8.02
C TYR A 449 -23.49 6.25 7.76
N LYS A 450 -22.45 5.49 8.06
CA LYS A 450 -22.48 4.03 8.06
C LYS A 450 -21.57 3.49 9.17
N TRP A 451 -22.02 2.45 9.83
CA TRP A 451 -21.26 1.66 10.78
C TRP A 451 -21.21 0.23 10.31
N TRP A 452 -20.03 -0.37 10.45
CA TRP A 452 -19.84 -1.77 10.13
C TRP A 452 -18.75 -2.34 11.03
N ARG A 453 -18.76 -3.66 11.20
CA ARG A 453 -17.73 -4.37 11.94
C ARG A 453 -16.69 -4.88 10.95
N TYR A 454 -15.42 -4.57 11.18
CA TYR A 454 -14.32 -5.13 10.40
C TYR A 454 -13.91 -6.48 10.99
N PHE A 455 -14.83 -7.45 10.92
CA PHE A 455 -14.73 -8.71 11.65
C PHE A 455 -13.52 -9.57 11.24
N GLU A 456 -12.94 -9.37 10.05
CA GLU A 456 -11.72 -10.07 9.64
C GLU A 456 -10.44 -9.54 10.33
N ALA A 457 -10.50 -8.33 10.89
CA ALA A 457 -9.45 -7.73 11.71
C ALA A 457 -9.62 -8.03 13.21
N ASP A 458 -10.76 -8.59 13.63
CA ASP A 458 -10.98 -8.98 15.01
C ASP A 458 -10.06 -10.12 15.46
N THR A 459 -9.79 -10.16 16.76
CA THR A 459 -9.29 -11.39 17.40
C THR A 459 -10.43 -12.25 17.97
N TYR A 460 -11.61 -11.66 18.20
CA TYR A 460 -12.84 -12.43 18.46
C TYR A 460 -13.26 -13.25 17.25
N LYS A 461 -13.64 -14.52 17.47
CA LYS A 461 -14.03 -15.45 16.40
C LYS A 461 -15.54 -15.73 16.42
N ASP A 462 -16.22 -15.35 15.34
CA ASP A 462 -17.65 -15.62 15.12
C ASP A 462 -18.00 -17.12 15.04
N SER A 463 -17.01 -17.95 14.71
CA SER A 463 -17.20 -19.37 14.52
C SER A 463 -16.05 -20.20 15.08
N ASN A 464 -16.42 -21.35 15.67
CA ASN A 464 -15.48 -22.36 16.16
C ASN A 464 -15.40 -23.57 15.22
N VAL A 465 -15.88 -23.43 13.97
CA VAL A 465 -15.74 -24.50 12.97
C VAL A 465 -14.31 -24.54 12.46
N GLN A 466 -13.90 -25.71 11.97
CA GLN A 466 -12.64 -25.85 11.28
C GLN A 466 -12.74 -25.15 9.91
N GLU A 467 -11.89 -24.16 9.69
CA GLU A 467 -11.78 -23.44 8.42
C GLU A 467 -11.33 -24.38 7.27
N GLU A 468 -11.80 -24.11 6.06
CA GLU A 468 -11.31 -24.78 4.87
C GLU A 468 -9.84 -24.43 4.60
N LYS A 469 -9.13 -25.31 3.89
CA LYS A 469 -7.72 -25.10 3.60
C LYS A 469 -7.55 -23.91 2.63
N VAL A 470 -6.66 -22.98 2.99
CA VAL A 470 -6.20 -21.91 2.12
C VAL A 470 -5.47 -22.47 0.90
N GLN A 471 -5.82 -21.95 -0.27
CA GLN A 471 -5.27 -22.32 -1.57
C GLN A 471 -4.64 -21.10 -2.24
N PRO A 472 -3.50 -21.26 -2.93
CA PRO A 472 -2.94 -20.19 -3.73
C PRO A 472 -3.75 -19.97 -5.01
N GLU A 473 -3.94 -18.70 -5.38
CA GLU A 473 -4.41 -18.31 -6.71
C GLU A 473 -3.17 -18.11 -7.61
N MET A 474 -3.08 -18.88 -8.70
CA MET A 474 -1.88 -18.94 -9.53
C MET A 474 -2.16 -18.46 -10.97
N ALA A 475 -1.28 -17.61 -11.51
CA ALA A 475 -1.21 -17.29 -12.92
C ALA A 475 0.13 -17.77 -13.51
N GLY A 476 0.13 -18.99 -14.06
CA GLY A 476 1.38 -19.68 -14.39
C GLY A 476 2.14 -20.06 -13.12
N ASP A 477 3.40 -19.64 -13.02
CA ASP A 477 4.25 -19.88 -11.85
C ASP A 477 4.15 -18.76 -10.79
N LEU A 478 3.39 -17.70 -11.06
CA LEU A 478 3.20 -16.57 -10.16
C LEU A 478 1.98 -16.77 -9.27
N GLN A 479 2.15 -16.56 -7.97
CA GLN A 479 1.05 -16.53 -7.01
C GLN A 479 0.49 -15.10 -6.96
N LEU A 480 -0.76 -14.93 -7.39
CA LEU A 480 -1.45 -13.65 -7.38
C LEU A 480 -2.21 -13.39 -6.09
N GLY A 481 -2.63 -14.43 -5.39
CA GLY A 481 -3.39 -14.28 -4.16
C GLY A 481 -3.53 -15.57 -3.37
N LEU A 482 -4.35 -15.52 -2.34
CA LEU A 482 -4.70 -16.66 -1.50
C LEU A 482 -6.21 -16.63 -1.29
N HIS A 483 -6.85 -17.80 -1.32
CA HIS A 483 -8.28 -17.89 -1.05
C HIS A 483 -8.67 -19.13 -0.24
N ARG A 484 -9.83 -19.09 0.40
CA ARG A 484 -10.53 -20.29 0.90
C ARG A 484 -12.03 -20.13 0.79
N GLU A 485 -12.72 -21.24 0.59
CA GLU A 485 -14.17 -21.28 0.64
C GLU A 485 -14.68 -21.15 2.08
N LEU A 486 -15.94 -20.71 2.21
CA LEU A 486 -16.63 -20.71 3.50
C LEU A 486 -16.88 -22.15 3.95
N ALA A 487 -16.43 -22.50 5.16
CA ALA A 487 -16.65 -23.83 5.70
C ALA A 487 -18.15 -24.05 6.00
N LYS A 488 -18.60 -25.30 5.93
CA LYS A 488 -20.01 -25.63 6.19
C LYS A 488 -20.40 -25.27 7.62
N GLY A 489 -21.29 -24.29 7.76
CA GLY A 489 -21.77 -23.81 9.06
C GLY A 489 -20.85 -22.79 9.74
N GLU A 490 -19.80 -22.33 9.03
CA GLU A 490 -19.05 -21.14 9.41
C GLU A 490 -20.00 -19.95 9.45
N LYS A 491 -19.90 -19.18 10.53
CA LYS A 491 -20.68 -17.97 10.74
C LYS A 491 -19.76 -16.78 10.55
N LEU A 492 -20.30 -15.75 9.93
CA LEU A 492 -19.62 -14.52 9.57
C LEU A 492 -20.38 -13.37 10.23
N ASP A 493 -19.65 -12.36 10.69
CA ASP A 493 -20.19 -11.08 11.12
C ASP A 493 -21.44 -11.20 12.02
N THR A 494 -21.31 -11.91 13.15
CA THR A 494 -22.49 -12.31 13.95
C THR A 494 -22.99 -11.23 14.91
N ILE A 495 -22.22 -10.15 15.10
CA ILE A 495 -22.60 -9.03 15.96
C ILE A 495 -23.53 -8.10 15.17
N GLN A 496 -24.80 -8.08 15.58
CA GLN A 496 -25.80 -7.21 14.96
C GLN A 496 -25.63 -5.76 15.44
N LEU A 497 -25.48 -4.85 14.48
CA LEU A 497 -25.42 -3.41 14.73
C LEU A 497 -26.81 -2.78 14.53
N ALA A 498 -27.37 -2.19 15.58
CA ALA A 498 -28.59 -1.41 15.49
C ALA A 498 -28.27 0.05 15.11
N ASP A 499 -29.10 0.64 14.26
CA ASP A 499 -29.01 2.03 13.78
C ASP A 499 -27.70 2.34 13.02
N SER A 500 -27.16 1.31 12.33
CA SER A 500 -25.85 1.37 11.66
C SER A 500 -25.79 2.30 10.44
N ASP A 501 -26.90 2.92 10.05
CA ASP A 501 -26.98 3.94 8.99
C ASP A 501 -27.23 5.35 9.56
N THR A 502 -26.99 5.53 10.87
CA THR A 502 -27.15 6.79 11.57
C THR A 502 -25.85 7.24 12.24
N ASN A 503 -25.86 8.42 12.86
CA ASN A 503 -24.71 8.93 13.61
C ASN A 503 -24.49 8.23 14.97
N ALA A 504 -25.29 7.23 15.32
CA ALA A 504 -25.10 6.43 16.52
C ALA A 504 -25.34 4.94 16.22
N VAL A 505 -24.46 4.07 16.72
CA VAL A 505 -24.62 2.62 16.58
C VAL A 505 -24.71 1.97 17.94
N THR A 506 -25.53 0.94 18.07
CA THR A 506 -25.66 0.17 19.31
C THR A 506 -25.56 -1.32 19.04
N PHE A 507 -24.79 -2.03 19.85
CA PHE A 507 -24.63 -3.48 19.75
C PHE A 507 -24.35 -4.11 21.12
N THR A 508 -24.29 -5.44 21.16
CA THR A 508 -23.97 -6.19 22.37
C THR A 508 -22.71 -7.01 22.15
N VAL A 509 -21.75 -6.87 23.07
CA VAL A 509 -20.53 -7.68 23.09
C VAL A 509 -20.93 -9.15 23.30
N PRO A 510 -20.45 -10.10 22.49
CA PRO A 510 -20.83 -11.50 22.62
C PRO A 510 -20.55 -12.06 24.03
N ASP A 511 -21.48 -12.84 24.56
CA ASP A 511 -21.35 -13.47 25.89
C ASP A 511 -20.17 -14.46 25.96
N ASP A 512 -19.75 -15.01 24.81
CA ASP A 512 -18.65 -15.97 24.69
C ASP A 512 -17.30 -15.34 24.33
N ALA A 513 -17.25 -14.00 24.19
CA ALA A 513 -16.00 -13.28 24.02
C ALA A 513 -15.13 -13.41 25.29
N LYS A 514 -13.83 -13.53 25.11
CA LYS A 514 -12.86 -13.80 26.17
C LYS A 514 -12.04 -12.57 26.47
N SER A 515 -11.54 -12.49 27.70
CA SER A 515 -10.56 -11.47 28.10
C SER A 515 -9.39 -11.42 27.10
N GLY A 516 -9.13 -10.24 26.55
CA GLY A 516 -8.12 -9.99 25.53
C GLY A 516 -8.61 -10.05 24.08
N ASP A 517 -9.82 -10.58 23.82
CA ASP A 517 -10.42 -10.50 22.48
C ASP A 517 -10.68 -9.02 22.12
N THR A 518 -10.47 -8.71 20.85
CA THR A 518 -10.69 -7.40 20.24
C THR A 518 -11.81 -7.48 19.20
N ILE A 519 -12.67 -6.47 19.21
CA ILE A 519 -13.75 -6.25 18.23
C ILE A 519 -13.54 -4.87 17.61
N HIS A 520 -13.51 -4.80 16.28
CA HIS A 520 -13.21 -3.60 15.51
C HIS A 520 -14.51 -3.08 14.85
N ILE A 521 -14.98 -1.93 15.30
CA ILE A 521 -16.13 -1.23 14.75
C ILE A 521 -15.63 -0.01 13.98
N VAL A 522 -16.04 0.12 12.73
CA VAL A 522 -15.67 1.22 11.86
C VAL A 522 -16.88 2.10 11.63
N ALA A 523 -16.76 3.37 11.97
CA ALA A 523 -17.64 4.41 11.49
C ALA A 523 -17.11 4.90 10.14
N GLU A 524 -18.01 5.20 9.21
CA GLU A 524 -17.73 5.72 7.88
C GLU A 524 -18.70 6.87 7.65
N VAL A 525 -18.20 7.97 7.11
CA VAL A 525 -19.02 9.00 6.48
C VAL A 525 -18.58 9.17 5.05
N HIS A 526 -19.55 9.45 4.19
CA HIS A 526 -19.28 9.98 2.86
C HIS A 526 -20.11 11.23 2.62
N ASP A 527 -19.54 12.17 1.87
CA ASP A 527 -20.22 13.38 1.42
C ASP A 527 -21.13 13.11 0.20
N ASP A 528 -21.77 14.17 -0.29
CA ASP A 528 -22.50 14.21 -1.55
C ASP A 528 -21.90 15.18 -2.58
N GLY A 529 -20.61 15.48 -2.44
CA GLY A 529 -19.84 16.39 -3.29
C GLY A 529 -19.47 15.83 -4.67
N GLU A 530 -18.72 16.63 -5.45
CA GLU A 530 -18.14 16.18 -6.71
C GLU A 530 -17.01 15.18 -6.43
N HIS A 531 -17.27 13.91 -6.78
CA HIS A 531 -16.61 12.72 -6.23
C HIS A 531 -16.99 12.48 -4.76
N GLN A 532 -17.68 11.38 -4.48
CA GLN A 532 -18.06 11.04 -3.10
C GLN A 532 -16.83 10.66 -2.28
N LEU A 533 -16.33 11.58 -1.46
CA LEU A 533 -15.17 11.35 -0.61
C LEU A 533 -15.60 10.77 0.73
N LYS A 534 -14.66 10.07 1.36
CA LYS A 534 -14.92 9.34 2.59
C LYS A 534 -13.90 9.63 3.67
N HIS A 535 -14.36 9.45 4.89
CA HIS A 535 -13.51 9.35 6.07
C HIS A 535 -14.04 8.26 6.98
N TYR A 536 -13.12 7.58 7.66
CA TYR A 536 -13.45 6.48 8.56
C TYR A 536 -13.03 6.83 9.99
N GLN A 537 -13.53 6.09 10.97
CA GLN A 537 -12.97 6.10 12.30
C GLN A 537 -13.14 4.73 12.93
N ARG A 538 -12.02 4.05 13.15
CA ARG A 538 -11.99 2.71 13.76
C ARG A 538 -11.93 2.79 15.29
N VAL A 539 -12.91 2.14 15.92
CA VAL A 539 -12.99 1.91 17.37
C VAL A 539 -12.63 0.46 17.67
N ILE A 540 -11.69 0.26 18.59
CA ILE A 540 -11.22 -1.05 19.03
C ILE A 540 -11.75 -1.29 20.44
N LEU A 541 -12.55 -2.33 20.59
CA LEU A 541 -13.11 -2.74 21.87
C LEU A 541 -12.36 -3.97 22.37
N THR A 542 -11.66 -3.83 23.50
CA THR A 542 -10.92 -4.92 24.15
C THR A 542 -11.73 -5.48 25.31
N VAL A 543 -12.05 -6.78 25.25
CA VAL A 543 -12.83 -7.48 26.27
C VAL A 543 -12.00 -7.70 27.53
N LYS A 544 -12.56 -7.37 28.70
CA LYS A 544 -11.92 -7.50 30.02
C LYS A 544 -11.99 -8.91 30.61
#